data_AF-A0A133VBS1-F1
#
_entry.id   AF-A0A133VBS1-F1
#
_cell.length_a   1.000
_cell.length_b   1.000
_cell.length_c   1.000
_cell.angle_alpha   90.00
_cell.angle_beta   90.00
_cell.angle_gamma   90.00
#
_symmetry.space_group_name_H-M   'P 1'
#
loop_
_entity.id
_entity.type
_entity.pdbx_description
1 polymer ?
#
loop_
_entity_poly.entity_id
_entity_poly.type
_entity_poly.pdbx_seq_one_letter_code
_entity_poly.pdbx_strand_id
1 'polypeptide(L)'
;MREFASKRRVFAALLGGKVDRVLATCIGACGGSVSVEIQEAVGIYWPEAFKDPKKMANLAIGSQKITQLECVSIGDEFSILPEA
;
A
#
# COMPACT_ATOMS: atom_id res chain seq x y z
N MET A 1 -26.02 -9.51 -1.18
CA MET A 1 -25.53 -8.11 -1.06
C MET A 1 -24.63 -7.82 -2.24
N ARG A 2 -24.67 -6.61 -2.82
CA ARG A 2 -23.77 -6.23 -3.92
C ARG A 2 -22.36 -5.99 -3.34
N GLU A 3 -21.34 -6.56 -3.96
CA GLU A 3 -19.95 -6.38 -3.53
C GLU A 3 -19.50 -4.93 -3.66
N PHE A 4 -18.78 -4.43 -2.66
CA PHE A 4 -18.24 -3.08 -2.65
C PHE A 4 -16.92 -3.03 -3.42
N ALA A 5 -16.68 -1.93 -4.14
CA ALA A 5 -15.33 -1.63 -4.62
C ALA A 5 -14.39 -1.38 -3.43
N SER A 6 -13.11 -1.76 -3.55
CA SER A 6 -12.12 -1.64 -2.46
C SER A 6 -12.08 -0.24 -1.85
N LYS A 7 -12.06 0.81 -2.69
CA LYS A 7 -12.13 2.21 -2.25
C LYS A 7 -13.34 2.47 -1.33
N ARG A 8 -14.53 2.01 -1.73
CA ARG A 8 -15.77 2.20 -0.94
C ARG A 8 -15.69 1.44 0.38
N ARG A 9 -15.20 0.21 0.37
CA ARG A 9 -15.09 -0.63 1.57
C ARG A 9 -14.14 -0.01 2.60
N VAL A 10 -12.97 0.43 2.15
CA VAL A 10 -11.95 1.06 3.02
C VAL A 10 -12.49 2.33 3.68
N PHE A 11 -13.05 3.26 2.89
CA PHE A 11 -13.61 4.49 3.47
C PHE A 11 -14.80 4.23 4.39
N ALA A 12 -15.69 3.29 4.04
CA ALA A 12 -16.81 2.94 4.90
C ALA A 12 -16.33 2.39 6.24
N ALA A 13 -15.34 1.51 6.26
CA ALA A 13 -14.80 0.97 7.51
C ALA A 13 -14.11 2.03 8.37
N LEU A 14 -13.25 2.86 7.77
CA LEU A 14 -12.52 3.91 8.50
C LEU A 14 -13.46 4.94 9.14
N LEU A 15 -14.61 5.20 8.50
CA LEU A 15 -15.59 6.18 8.96
C LEU A 15 -16.73 5.56 9.79
N GLY A 16 -16.62 4.28 10.19
CA GLY A 16 -17.63 3.60 11.02
C GLY A 16 -18.93 3.23 10.29
N GLY A 17 -18.92 3.25 8.96
CA GLY A 17 -20.04 2.85 8.11
C GLY A 17 -20.19 1.33 7.97
N LYS A 18 -21.25 0.90 7.26
CA LYS A 18 -21.48 -0.52 6.95
C LYS A 18 -20.54 -0.99 5.83
N VAL A 19 -19.99 -2.19 6.01
CA VAL A 19 -19.20 -2.90 5.01
C VAL A 19 -19.86 -4.21 4.61
N ASP A 20 -19.58 -4.67 3.40
CA ASP A 20 -20.03 -5.95 2.85
C ASP A 20 -19.20 -7.14 3.40
N ARG A 21 -17.94 -6.90 3.76
CA ARG A 21 -17.05 -7.82 4.49
C ARG A 21 -15.96 -7.07 5.25
N VAL A 22 -15.29 -7.76 6.17
CA VAL A 22 -14.08 -7.24 6.82
C VAL A 22 -13.01 -6.99 5.75
N LEU A 23 -12.38 -5.82 5.82
CA LEU A 23 -11.34 -5.40 4.89
C LEU A 23 -9.97 -5.92 5.32
N ALA A 24 -9.07 -6.10 4.36
CA ALA A 24 -7.67 -6.42 4.61
C ALA A 24 -6.79 -5.36 3.95
N THR A 25 -6.09 -4.57 4.77
CA THR A 25 -5.20 -3.51 4.29
C THR A 25 -4.06 -3.24 5.28
N CYS A 26 -3.03 -2.52 4.83
CA CYS A 26 -1.94 -2.03 5.67
C CYS A 26 -1.90 -0.50 5.61
N ILE A 27 -1.99 0.15 6.77
CA ILE A 27 -2.01 1.63 6.90
C ILE A 27 -0.66 2.15 7.41
N GLY A 28 0.19 1.28 7.97
CA GLY A 28 1.47 1.63 8.59
C GLY A 28 2.64 1.71 7.61
N ALA A 29 2.51 2.48 6.53
CA ALA A 29 3.52 2.64 5.47
C ALA A 29 3.75 1.40 4.59
N CYS A 30 4.59 1.56 3.55
CA CYS A 30 5.14 0.43 2.80
C CYS A 30 5.91 -0.57 3.66
N GLY A 31 6.39 -0.19 4.85
CA GLY A 31 7.12 -1.11 5.75
C GLY A 31 6.34 -2.38 6.10
N GLY A 32 5.01 -2.32 6.11
CA GLY A 32 4.16 -3.49 6.37
C GLY A 32 3.68 -4.25 5.12
N SER A 33 3.75 -3.65 3.92
CA SER A 33 3.27 -4.26 2.67
C SER A 33 4.39 -4.62 1.68
N VAL A 34 5.59 -4.10 1.88
CA VAL A 34 6.75 -4.25 1.00
C VAL A 34 7.88 -4.93 1.76
N SER A 35 7.77 -6.25 1.94
CA SER A 35 8.87 -7.07 2.47
C SER A 35 10.01 -7.18 1.45
N VAL A 36 11.13 -7.79 1.84
CA VAL A 36 12.25 -8.05 0.92
C VAL A 36 11.83 -8.98 -0.21
N GLU A 37 11.01 -10.00 0.07
CA GLU A 37 10.49 -10.92 -0.95
C GLU A 37 9.60 -10.21 -1.97
N ILE A 38 8.85 -9.18 -1.54
CA ILE A 38 8.08 -8.32 -2.45
C ILE A 38 9.02 -7.47 -3.31
N GLN A 39 10.07 -6.89 -2.74
CA GLN A 39 11.07 -6.14 -3.49
C GLN A 39 11.76 -7.01 -4.55
N GLU A 40 12.12 -8.24 -4.19
CA GLU A 40 12.67 -9.24 -5.10
C GLU A 40 11.69 -9.63 -6.21
N ALA A 41 10.44 -9.91 -5.86
CA ALA A 41 9.40 -10.29 -6.83
C ALA A 41 9.10 -9.17 -7.84
N VAL A 42 9.21 -7.89 -7.42
CA VAL A 42 8.97 -6.73 -8.29
C VAL A 42 10.26 -6.26 -9.00
N GLY A 43 11.44 -6.65 -8.51
CA GLY A 43 12.74 -6.21 -9.02
C GLY A 43 13.05 -4.73 -8.71
N ILE A 44 12.43 -4.17 -7.67
CA ILE A 44 12.63 -2.78 -7.24
C ILE A 44 12.93 -2.78 -5.75
N TYR A 45 14.07 -2.19 -5.39
CA TYR A 45 14.61 -2.24 -4.05
C TYR A 45 14.67 -0.86 -3.41
N TRP A 46 14.65 -0.87 -2.08
CA TRP A 46 15.10 0.25 -1.26
C TRP A 46 16.63 0.23 -1.13
N PRO A 47 17.29 1.40 -1.07
CA PRO A 47 16.71 2.74 -0.97
C PRO A 47 16.41 3.41 -2.32
N GLU A 48 16.73 2.80 -3.47
CA GLU A 48 16.60 3.44 -4.79
C GLU A 48 15.15 3.83 -5.11
N ALA A 49 14.17 3.05 -4.66
CA ALA A 49 12.77 3.39 -4.85
C ALA A 49 12.35 4.69 -4.15
N PHE A 50 12.99 5.05 -3.03
CA PHE A 50 12.66 6.29 -2.32
C PHE A 50 13.07 7.55 -3.08
N LYS A 51 14.06 7.43 -3.97
CA LYS A 51 14.62 8.54 -4.75
C LYS A 51 14.01 8.68 -6.15
N ASP A 52 13.18 7.72 -6.57
CA ASP A 52 12.59 7.69 -7.90
C ASP A 52 11.07 7.44 -7.79
N PRO A 53 10.23 8.44 -8.14
CA PRO A 53 8.79 8.34 -7.97
C PRO A 53 8.16 7.23 -8.82
N LYS A 54 8.73 6.89 -9.99
CA LYS A 54 8.23 5.79 -10.82
C LYS A 54 8.54 4.45 -10.17
N LYS A 55 9.75 4.28 -9.62
CA LYS A 55 10.12 3.07 -8.88
C LYS A 55 9.24 2.89 -7.64
N MET A 56 9.03 3.94 -6.86
CA MET A 56 8.16 3.92 -5.69
C MET A 56 6.72 3.48 -6.05
N ALA A 57 6.14 4.11 -7.07
CA ALA A 57 4.78 3.78 -7.51
C ALA A 57 4.68 2.33 -8.02
N ASN A 58 5.65 1.88 -8.81
CA ASN A 58 5.66 0.52 -9.34
C ASN A 58 5.86 -0.53 -8.23
N LEU A 59 6.70 -0.25 -7.24
CA LEU A 59 6.90 -1.14 -6.08
C LEU A 59 5.63 -1.25 -5.24
N ALA A 60 4.97 -0.12 -4.96
CA ALA A 60 3.71 -0.09 -4.21
C ALA A 60 2.57 -0.84 -4.93
N ILE A 61 2.42 -0.63 -6.24
CA ILE A 61 1.42 -1.35 -7.06
C ILE A 61 1.78 -2.83 -7.17
N GLY A 62 3.06 -3.16 -7.35
CA GLY A 62 3.55 -4.54 -7.41
C GLY A 62 3.22 -5.31 -6.13
N SER A 63 3.50 -4.72 -4.97
CA SER A 63 3.09 -5.23 -3.66
C SER A 63 1.58 -5.50 -3.60
N GLN A 64 0.74 -4.55 -4.02
CA GLN A 64 -0.71 -4.73 -4.00
C GLN A 64 -1.18 -5.88 -4.89
N LYS A 65 -0.57 -6.06 -6.07
CA LYS A 65 -0.87 -7.17 -6.96
C LYS A 65 -0.51 -8.54 -6.39
N ILE A 66 0.56 -8.62 -5.59
CA ILE A 66 1.00 -9.87 -4.96
C ILE A 66 0.16 -10.18 -3.71
N THR A 67 0.00 -9.18 -2.84
CA THR A 67 -0.65 -9.33 -1.52
C THR A 67 -2.18 -9.26 -1.58
N GLN A 68 -2.73 -8.67 -2.65
CA GLN A 68 -4.16 -8.40 -2.82
C GLN A 68 -4.76 -7.52 -1.71
N LEU A 69 -3.92 -6.77 -0.99
CA LEU A 69 -4.38 -5.77 -0.03
C LEU A 69 -5.24 -4.72 -0.74
N GLU A 70 -6.23 -4.22 -0.02
CA GLU A 70 -7.28 -3.39 -0.61
C GLU A 70 -6.89 -1.91 -0.73
N CYS A 71 -5.71 -1.53 -0.25
CA CYS A 71 -5.08 -0.24 -0.49
C CYS A 71 -3.66 -0.41 -1.04
N VAL A 72 -3.24 0.63 -1.77
CA VAL A 72 -1.83 0.87 -2.09
C VAL A 72 -1.34 1.93 -1.12
N SER A 73 -0.34 1.60 -0.31
CA SER A 73 0.43 2.59 0.44
C SER A 73 1.72 2.86 -0.34
N ILE A 74 2.10 4.13 -0.43
CA ILE A 74 3.44 4.56 -0.85
C ILE A 74 4.23 4.90 0.42
N GLY A 75 5.55 4.76 0.38
CA GLY A 75 6.39 4.82 1.57
C GLY A 75 7.55 5.77 1.38
N ASP A 76 7.73 6.59 2.41
CA ASP A 76 8.96 7.22 2.96
C ASP A 76 8.51 8.28 4.00
N GLU A 77 7.36 8.04 4.65
CA GLU A 77 6.62 9.09 5.36
C GLU A 77 7.27 9.59 6.64
N PHE A 78 8.17 8.81 7.25
CA PHE A 78 8.85 9.20 8.48
C PHE A 78 10.15 9.98 8.22
N SER A 79 10.70 9.92 7.01
CA SER A 79 11.96 10.60 6.63
C SER A 79 11.75 11.77 5.68
N ILE A 80 10.75 11.74 4.79
CA ILE A 80 10.50 12.84 3.84
C ILE A 80 10.33 14.19 4.56
N LEU A 81 9.48 14.24 5.59
CA LEU A 81 9.17 15.51 6.27
C LEU A 81 10.37 16.03 7.11
N PRO A 82 11.11 15.19 7.86
CA PRO A 82 12.33 15.64 8.53
C PRO A 82 13.50 16.03 7.61
N GLU A 83 13.56 15.50 6.39
CA GLU A 83 14.67 15.76 5.45
C GLU A 83 14.46 16.98 4.52
N ALA A 84 13.24 17.52 4.45
CA ALA A 84 12.85 18.66 3.59
C ALA A 84 13.21 20.03 4.19
#